data_AF-A0A954JVF3-F1
#
_entry.id   AF-A0A954JVF3-F1
#
_cell.length_a   1.000
_cell.length_b   1.000
_cell.length_c   1.000
_cell.angle_alpha   90.00
_cell.angle_beta   90.00
_cell.angle_gamma   90.00
#
_symmetry.space_group_name_H-M   'P 1'
#
loop_
_entity.id
_entity.type
_entity.pdbx_description
1 polymer ?
#
loop_
_entity_poly.entity_id
_entity_poly.type
_entity_poly.pdbx_seq_one_letter_code
_entity_poly.pdbx_strand_id
1 'polypeptide(L)'
;MLRTEPKSRLRYIFVLILMVSGLISPAWSAEAAGKAGDKGIEFFESKIRPVLIKHCYECHAADSKSIRGGLLLDTRAGLLKGGDSGPALQPGKPAESMLLESLRFESFEMPPSGKLAPEIIADFETWIKMGAPDPRDGESKIVKQGVDIETGKEFWAFRPITTHPVPAVTDAGWYETDIDLFIRARQEQRNLEPAPEASPTTLVRRLYYDLTGLPPTPAQIDAYLKDESPGATEKLVDELLASPQFGVRWGRYWLDIARYSQSTGGGRSLLYDSAWRYRNYVIDSFNADKPYDQFITEQIAGDLLEAKDYQQRREQLIATAFLLLGPTNYEQQDKEQLRMDVIDEQIQTVGRAFLSMTLGCARCHDHKFDPIPASDYYALAGIFRSTKMLTPGNVSGWTKRPLPLPTPQKKKYDEYQQTLASLDSQIKTKQGELKLLRENLNTITLDDSSATLIGDWKESTFFKDYIGKGYIHDQHTAKGKKLVK
;
A
#
# COMPACT_ATOMS: atom_id res chain seq x y z
N MET A 1 -36.52 46.44 58.54
CA MET A 1 -36.81 47.90 58.57
C MET A 1 -36.86 48.40 57.13
N LEU A 2 -37.93 49.12 56.75
CA LEU A 2 -37.90 50.52 56.27
C LEU A 2 -37.14 50.70 54.94
N ARG A 3 -37.84 50.84 53.79
CA ARG A 3 -38.47 52.08 53.22
C ARG A 3 -37.42 52.99 52.53
N THR A 4 -37.62 53.57 51.33
CA THR A 4 -38.86 53.96 50.61
C THR A 4 -38.80 53.85 49.07
N GLU A 5 -39.93 53.56 48.41
CA GLU A 5 -40.27 54.00 47.03
C GLU A 5 -40.97 55.40 47.06
N PRO A 6 -42.09 55.75 46.35
CA PRO A 6 -42.64 55.43 45.00
C PRO A 6 -42.82 56.69 44.11
N LYS A 7 -43.22 56.66 42.82
CA LYS A 7 -44.37 55.98 42.15
C LYS A 7 -44.09 55.90 40.63
N SER A 8 -44.69 54.98 39.86
CA SER A 8 -45.86 55.22 38.96
C SER A 8 -45.84 54.18 37.81
N ARG A 9 -46.89 53.87 37.01
CA ARG A 9 -48.38 53.98 37.01
C ARG A 9 -48.86 53.18 35.75
N LEU A 10 -50.09 52.68 35.57
CA LEU A 10 -51.30 52.55 36.39
C LEU A 10 -52.28 51.51 35.78
N ARG A 11 -52.75 50.53 36.58
CA ARG A 11 -53.98 49.69 36.44
C ARG A 11 -54.07 48.53 35.42
N TYR A 12 -54.92 47.58 35.84
CA TYR A 12 -55.40 46.35 35.19
C TYR A 12 -56.86 46.50 34.70
N ILE A 13 -57.31 45.60 33.83
CA ILE A 13 -58.65 44.93 33.80
C ILE A 13 -58.56 43.83 32.70
N PHE A 14 -58.71 42.52 32.98
CA PHE A 14 -59.90 41.69 33.31
C PHE A 14 -60.65 41.11 32.09
N VAL A 15 -60.55 39.78 31.95
CA VAL A 15 -61.34 38.76 31.23
C VAL A 15 -62.58 39.19 30.42
N LEU A 16 -62.63 38.80 29.13
CA LEU A 16 -63.72 37.93 28.60
C LEU A 16 -63.37 37.23 27.26
N ILE A 17 -64.13 36.18 26.93
CA ILE A 17 -64.06 35.38 25.70
C ILE A 17 -65.18 35.82 24.74
N LEU A 18 -64.93 35.83 23.42
CA LEU A 18 -65.98 35.63 22.41
C LEU A 18 -65.43 34.99 21.12
N MET A 19 -66.33 34.48 20.28
CA MET A 19 -66.06 33.47 19.26
C MET A 19 -66.15 33.99 17.82
N VAL A 20 -65.40 33.33 16.91
CA VAL A 20 -65.70 33.11 15.48
C VAL A 20 -66.01 34.33 14.60
N SER A 21 -65.06 34.68 13.73
CA SER A 21 -65.20 34.42 12.28
C SER A 21 -63.83 34.62 11.59
N GLY A 22 -63.58 33.87 10.52
CA GLY A 22 -62.23 33.70 9.99
C GLY A 22 -61.81 34.69 8.91
N LEU A 23 -60.49 34.85 8.76
CA LEU A 23 -59.82 35.07 7.47
C LEU A 23 -58.36 34.61 7.60
N ILE A 24 -57.98 33.53 6.91
CA ILE A 24 -56.63 32.97 6.96
C ILE A 24 -55.70 33.85 6.12
N SER A 25 -54.70 34.46 6.76
CA SER A 25 -53.67 35.25 6.06
C SER A 25 -52.50 34.34 5.62
N PRO A 26 -52.04 34.40 4.35
CA PRO A 26 -51.03 33.50 3.83
C PRO A 26 -49.61 33.95 4.23
N ALA A 27 -49.18 33.61 5.44
CA ALA A 27 -47.79 33.77 5.89
C ALA A 27 -46.87 32.67 5.29
N TRP A 28 -46.85 32.51 3.96
CA TRP A 28 -46.15 31.42 3.28
C TRP A 28 -45.44 31.87 1.99
N SER A 29 -44.37 32.66 2.13
CA SER A 29 -43.48 33.00 1.00
C SER A 29 -42.00 33.25 1.37
N ALA A 30 -41.67 33.46 2.65
CA ALA A 30 -40.28 33.72 3.07
C ALA A 30 -39.42 32.43 3.19
N GLU A 31 -39.98 31.34 3.71
CA GLU A 31 -39.19 30.15 4.09
C GLU A 31 -38.81 29.23 2.91
N ALA A 32 -39.41 29.44 1.72
CA ALA A 32 -39.12 28.65 0.53
C ALA A 32 -37.74 28.95 -0.08
N ALA A 33 -37.22 30.17 0.11
CA ALA A 33 -35.97 30.61 -0.50
C ALA A 33 -34.72 29.94 0.12
N GLY A 34 -34.69 29.76 1.44
CA GLY A 34 -33.53 29.17 2.14
C GLY A 34 -33.26 27.72 1.73
N LYS A 35 -34.30 26.88 1.76
CA LYS A 35 -34.21 25.43 1.46
C LYS A 35 -33.88 25.11 -0.01
N ALA A 36 -33.91 26.10 -0.90
CA ALA A 36 -33.43 25.96 -2.29
C ALA A 36 -31.91 26.12 -2.40
N GLY A 37 -31.28 26.91 -1.52
CA GLY A 37 -29.84 27.16 -1.51
C GLY A 37 -29.03 25.90 -1.24
N ASP A 38 -29.28 25.24 -0.11
CA ASP A 38 -28.50 24.09 0.37
C ASP A 38 -28.39 22.96 -0.67
N LYS A 39 -29.53 22.59 -1.31
CA LYS A 39 -29.56 21.58 -2.37
C LYS A 39 -28.80 22.01 -3.63
N GLY A 40 -28.76 23.30 -3.91
CA GLY A 40 -27.94 23.87 -4.99
C GLY A 40 -26.45 23.72 -4.73
N ILE A 41 -26.02 24.00 -3.49
CA ILE A 41 -24.63 23.82 -3.06
C ILE A 41 -24.26 22.33 -3.05
N GLU A 42 -25.12 21.44 -2.54
CA GLU A 42 -24.91 19.98 -2.58
C GLU A 42 -24.76 19.46 -4.02
N PHE A 43 -25.59 19.94 -4.95
CA PHE A 43 -25.48 19.60 -6.37
C PHE A 43 -24.17 20.12 -6.99
N PHE A 44 -23.77 21.35 -6.67
CA PHE A 44 -22.50 21.91 -7.13
C PHE A 44 -21.29 21.10 -6.63
N GLU A 45 -21.23 20.79 -5.33
CA GLU A 45 -20.13 20.02 -4.74
C GLU A 45 -20.06 18.58 -5.24
N SER A 46 -21.20 17.93 -5.46
CA SER A 46 -21.26 16.53 -5.88
C SER A 46 -21.14 16.30 -7.39
N LYS A 47 -21.63 17.23 -8.23
CA LYS A 47 -21.65 17.06 -9.70
C LYS A 47 -20.70 18.00 -10.45
N ILE A 48 -20.59 19.25 -10.03
CA ILE A 48 -19.95 20.31 -10.84
C ILE A 48 -18.48 20.50 -10.46
N ARG A 49 -18.18 20.75 -9.19
CA ARG A 49 -16.81 20.97 -8.70
C ARG A 49 -15.84 19.84 -9.08
N PRO A 50 -16.18 18.54 -8.99
CA PRO A 50 -15.26 17.46 -9.35
C PRO A 50 -14.88 17.46 -10.84
N VAL A 51 -15.81 17.87 -11.72
CA VAL A 51 -15.55 17.98 -13.16
C VAL A 51 -14.68 19.20 -13.45
N LEU A 52 -14.97 20.35 -12.84
CA LEU A 52 -14.15 21.56 -12.98
C LEU A 52 -12.69 21.33 -12.54
N ILE A 53 -12.48 20.66 -11.39
CA ILE A 53 -11.15 20.26 -10.91
C ILE A 53 -10.44 19.37 -11.94
N LYS A 54 -11.12 18.33 -12.43
CA LYS A 54 -10.50 17.29 -13.26
C LYS A 54 -10.26 17.71 -14.72
N HIS A 55 -11.07 18.61 -15.27
CA HIS A 55 -11.10 18.92 -16.70
C HIS A 55 -10.88 20.39 -17.06
N CYS A 56 -10.87 21.32 -16.09
CA CYS A 56 -10.82 22.76 -16.38
C CYS A 56 -9.69 23.51 -15.67
N TYR A 57 -9.42 23.21 -14.39
CA TYR A 57 -8.51 24.03 -13.57
C TYR A 57 -7.06 24.08 -14.08
N GLU A 58 -6.58 23.05 -14.77
CA GLU A 58 -5.23 23.04 -15.38
C GLU A 58 -4.97 24.28 -16.26
N CYS A 59 -6.00 24.83 -16.92
CA CYS A 59 -5.91 26.02 -17.78
C CYS A 59 -6.77 27.22 -17.32
N HIS A 60 -7.59 27.05 -16.27
CA HIS A 60 -8.61 28.02 -15.86
C HIS A 60 -8.77 28.15 -14.33
N ALA A 61 -7.67 28.04 -13.58
CA ALA A 61 -7.59 28.37 -12.16
C ALA A 61 -6.46 29.37 -11.90
N ALA A 62 -6.51 30.10 -10.78
CA ALA A 62 -5.58 31.18 -10.46
C ALA A 62 -4.13 30.71 -10.23
N ASP A 63 -3.92 29.43 -9.94
CA ASP A 63 -2.62 28.77 -9.82
C ASP A 63 -2.16 28.07 -11.12
N SER A 64 -2.95 28.13 -12.20
CA SER A 64 -2.57 27.57 -13.50
C SER A 64 -1.29 28.21 -14.04
N LYS A 65 -0.40 27.37 -14.58
CA LYS A 65 0.81 27.79 -15.30
C LYS A 65 0.51 28.61 -16.57
N SER A 66 -0.74 28.59 -17.06
CA SER A 66 -1.18 29.31 -18.27
C SER A 66 -2.69 29.49 -18.25
N ILE A 67 -3.17 30.57 -17.63
CA ILE A 67 -4.60 30.95 -17.63
C ILE A 67 -5.02 31.28 -19.08
N ARG A 68 -5.91 30.48 -19.66
CA ARG A 68 -6.35 30.65 -21.06
C ARG A 68 -7.56 31.57 -21.16
N GLY A 69 -7.53 32.48 -22.14
CA GLY A 69 -8.65 33.38 -22.47
C GLY A 69 -9.12 34.27 -21.31
N GLY A 70 -8.22 34.64 -20.39
CA GLY A 70 -8.53 35.44 -19.21
C GLY A 70 -9.50 34.80 -18.19
N LEU A 71 -9.90 33.55 -18.41
CA LEU A 71 -11.04 32.92 -17.74
C LEU A 71 -10.62 32.11 -16.50
N LEU A 72 -11.25 32.42 -15.37
CA LEU A 72 -11.14 31.70 -14.11
C LEU A 72 -12.45 30.97 -13.80
N LEU A 73 -12.37 29.65 -13.61
CA LEU A 73 -13.49 28.76 -13.29
C LEU A 73 -13.43 28.23 -11.84
N ASP A 74 -12.38 28.57 -11.11
CA ASP A 74 -12.07 28.17 -9.73
C ASP A 74 -12.81 29.01 -8.66
N THR A 75 -13.37 30.16 -9.03
CA THR A 75 -14.18 31.05 -8.19
C THR A 75 -15.52 31.38 -8.83
N ARG A 76 -16.53 31.69 -8.02
CA ARG A 76 -17.85 32.16 -8.51
C ARG A 76 -17.72 33.50 -9.25
N ALA A 77 -16.89 34.40 -8.71
CA ALA A 77 -16.61 35.70 -9.32
C ALA A 77 -15.96 35.56 -10.71
N GLY A 78 -15.04 34.61 -10.89
CA GLY A 78 -14.43 34.29 -12.18
C GLY A 78 -15.45 33.81 -13.21
N LEU A 79 -16.32 32.87 -12.84
CA LEU A 79 -17.41 32.37 -13.70
C LEU A 79 -18.35 33.47 -14.20
N LEU A 80 -18.80 34.35 -13.29
CA LEU A 80 -19.77 35.41 -13.60
C LEU A 80 -19.15 36.59 -14.35
N LYS A 81 -17.88 36.93 -14.07
CA LYS A 81 -17.12 37.92 -14.85
C LYS A 81 -16.80 37.39 -16.24
N GLY A 82 -16.45 36.11 -16.33
CA GLY A 82 -15.93 35.47 -17.52
C GLY A 82 -14.51 35.90 -17.89
N GLY A 83 -14.16 35.66 -19.15
CA GLY A 83 -12.83 35.90 -19.71
C GLY A 83 -12.84 36.95 -20.82
N ASP A 84 -11.87 36.86 -21.74
CA ASP A 84 -11.70 37.80 -22.85
C ASP A 84 -12.91 37.85 -23.81
N SER A 85 -13.67 36.76 -23.88
CA SER A 85 -14.93 36.64 -24.65
C SER A 85 -16.18 37.09 -23.89
N GLY A 86 -16.05 37.63 -22.67
CA GLY A 86 -17.15 38.01 -21.80
C GLY A 86 -17.61 36.90 -20.84
N PRO A 87 -18.77 37.08 -20.18
CA PRO A 87 -19.27 36.18 -19.13
C PRO A 87 -19.36 34.71 -19.57
N ALA A 88 -18.74 33.81 -18.81
CA ALA A 88 -18.82 32.38 -19.10
C ALA A 88 -20.18 31.78 -18.70
N LEU A 89 -20.85 32.38 -17.73
CA LEU A 89 -22.03 31.83 -17.06
C LEU A 89 -23.07 32.91 -16.78
N GLN A 90 -24.33 32.65 -17.15
CA GLN A 90 -25.47 33.47 -16.77
C GLN A 90 -26.48 32.66 -15.93
N PRO A 91 -26.58 32.92 -14.61
CA PRO A 91 -27.50 32.22 -13.70
C PRO A 91 -28.94 32.13 -14.21
N GLY A 92 -29.51 30.93 -14.19
CA GLY A 92 -30.87 30.64 -14.64
C GLY A 92 -31.04 30.51 -16.16
N LYS A 93 -30.01 30.80 -16.96
CA LYS A 93 -30.10 30.91 -18.42
C LYS A 93 -29.04 30.05 -19.14
N PRO A 94 -29.28 28.73 -19.31
CA PRO A 94 -28.32 27.84 -19.97
C PRO A 94 -28.04 28.18 -21.43
N ALA A 95 -29.05 28.69 -22.15
CA ALA A 95 -28.94 29.09 -23.56
C ALA A 95 -28.30 30.48 -23.77
N GLU A 96 -27.89 31.16 -22.69
CA GLU A 96 -27.11 32.41 -22.71
C GLU A 96 -25.80 32.23 -21.91
N SER A 97 -25.36 30.99 -21.69
CA SER A 97 -24.17 30.64 -20.90
C SER A 97 -23.11 29.97 -21.77
N MET A 98 -22.13 30.75 -22.22
CA MET A 98 -21.04 30.31 -23.13
C MET A 98 -20.28 29.07 -22.62
N LEU A 99 -20.19 28.86 -21.30
CA LEU A 99 -19.63 27.63 -20.70
C LEU A 99 -20.36 26.37 -21.19
N LEU A 100 -21.69 26.39 -21.28
CA LEU A 100 -22.46 25.23 -21.71
C LEU A 100 -22.33 24.99 -23.22
N GLU A 101 -22.33 26.04 -24.03
CA GLU A 101 -22.03 25.97 -25.47
C GLU A 101 -20.64 25.36 -25.72
N SER A 102 -19.65 25.78 -24.92
CA SER A 102 -18.27 25.29 -25.01
C SER A 102 -18.17 23.80 -24.65
N LEU A 103 -18.84 23.38 -23.56
CA LEU A 103 -18.93 21.96 -23.16
C LEU A 103 -19.70 21.11 -24.19
N ARG A 104 -20.64 21.72 -24.91
CA ARG A 104 -21.38 21.07 -26.01
C ARG A 104 -20.64 21.10 -27.35
N PHE A 105 -19.47 21.76 -27.45
CA PHE A 105 -18.75 21.96 -28.71
C PHE A 105 -19.62 22.71 -29.75
N GLU A 106 -20.45 23.64 -29.27
CA GLU A 106 -21.28 24.55 -30.08
C GLU A 106 -20.56 25.89 -30.35
N SER A 107 -19.55 26.23 -29.54
CA SER A 107 -18.64 27.37 -29.75
C SER A 107 -17.16 26.97 -29.59
N PHE A 108 -16.54 27.20 -28.43
CA PHE A 108 -15.15 26.78 -28.18
C PHE A 108 -15.10 25.34 -27.65
N GLU A 109 -14.48 24.41 -28.38
CA GLU A 109 -14.39 23.00 -27.99
C GLU A 109 -13.61 22.80 -26.66
N MET A 110 -14.33 22.62 -25.55
CA MET A 110 -13.76 22.49 -24.21
C MET A 110 -14.37 21.29 -23.45
N PRO A 111 -13.56 20.44 -22.77
CA PRO A 111 -12.11 20.52 -22.66
C PRO A 111 -11.39 20.00 -23.92
N PRO A 112 -10.16 20.48 -24.20
CA PRO A 112 -9.40 20.08 -25.39
C PRO A 112 -8.93 18.62 -25.38
N SER A 113 -9.11 17.90 -24.26
CA SER A 113 -8.92 16.45 -24.15
C SER A 113 -10.01 15.61 -24.83
N GLY A 114 -11.10 16.25 -25.29
CA GLY A 114 -12.27 15.59 -25.87
C GLY A 114 -13.56 15.89 -25.09
N LYS A 115 -14.68 15.83 -25.79
CA LYS A 115 -16.01 16.22 -25.29
C LYS A 115 -16.45 15.39 -24.08
N LEU A 116 -17.09 16.05 -23.11
CA LEU A 116 -17.61 15.39 -21.91
C LEU A 116 -18.81 14.48 -22.23
N ALA A 117 -19.07 13.52 -21.34
CA ALA A 117 -20.21 12.63 -21.45
C ALA A 117 -21.54 13.41 -21.38
N PRO A 118 -22.60 13.01 -22.13
CA PRO A 118 -23.86 13.76 -22.19
C PRO A 118 -24.51 14.00 -20.82
N GLU A 119 -24.36 13.07 -19.89
CA GLU A 119 -24.89 13.13 -18.53
C GLU A 119 -24.24 14.26 -17.72
N ILE A 120 -22.93 14.48 -17.93
CA ILE A 120 -22.19 15.58 -17.29
C ILE A 120 -22.64 16.92 -17.87
N ILE A 121 -22.81 16.99 -19.19
CA ILE A 121 -23.33 18.21 -19.85
C ILE A 121 -24.75 18.54 -19.35
N ALA A 122 -25.58 17.51 -19.13
CA ALA A 122 -26.91 17.67 -18.54
C ALA A 122 -26.90 18.07 -17.05
N ASP A 123 -25.94 17.60 -16.25
CA ASP A 123 -25.71 18.07 -14.88
C ASP A 123 -25.35 19.58 -14.89
N PHE A 124 -24.42 20.02 -15.77
CA PHE A 124 -24.09 21.44 -15.93
C PHE A 124 -25.31 22.27 -16.36
N GLU A 125 -26.08 21.82 -17.36
CA GLU A 125 -27.30 22.51 -17.78
C GLU A 125 -28.33 22.63 -16.63
N THR A 126 -28.46 21.58 -15.82
CA THR A 126 -29.37 21.55 -14.66
C THR A 126 -28.92 22.52 -13.58
N TRP A 127 -27.63 22.55 -13.23
CA TRP A 127 -27.06 23.50 -12.28
C TRP A 127 -27.25 24.95 -12.74
N ILE A 128 -27.09 25.25 -14.03
CA ILE A 128 -27.34 26.61 -14.56
C ILE A 128 -28.83 26.97 -14.44
N LYS A 129 -29.77 26.05 -14.74
CA LYS A 129 -31.22 26.26 -14.53
C LYS A 129 -31.56 26.54 -13.06
N MET A 130 -30.83 25.96 -12.11
CA MET A 130 -30.98 26.21 -10.67
C MET A 130 -30.44 27.58 -10.20
N GLY A 131 -30.02 28.45 -11.12
CA GLY A 131 -29.40 29.74 -10.77
C GLY A 131 -27.90 29.66 -10.52
N ALA A 132 -27.25 28.58 -10.95
CA ALA A 132 -25.85 28.25 -10.68
C ALA A 132 -25.38 28.54 -9.24
N PRO A 133 -25.95 27.86 -8.22
CA PRO A 133 -25.52 28.03 -6.83
C PRO A 133 -24.06 27.55 -6.66
N ASP A 134 -23.23 28.38 -6.05
CA ASP A 134 -21.79 28.17 -5.94
C ASP A 134 -21.30 28.82 -4.62
N PRO A 135 -20.67 28.08 -3.70
CA PRO A 135 -20.27 28.60 -2.40
C PRO A 135 -18.95 29.38 -2.43
N ARG A 136 -18.33 29.58 -3.60
CA ARG A 136 -16.98 30.16 -3.75
C ARG A 136 -17.03 31.69 -3.87
N ASP A 137 -17.63 32.33 -2.86
CA ASP A 137 -17.87 33.77 -2.75
C ASP A 137 -16.64 34.58 -2.27
N GLY A 138 -15.43 34.20 -2.70
CA GLY A 138 -14.19 34.88 -2.31
C GLY A 138 -13.04 34.64 -3.30
N GLU A 139 -11.85 35.18 -2.98
CA GLU A 139 -10.62 34.85 -3.72
C GLU A 139 -10.34 33.35 -3.70
N SER A 140 -9.57 32.86 -4.69
CA SER A 140 -9.39 31.43 -4.95
C SER A 140 -8.65 30.70 -3.83
N LYS A 141 -9.41 30.30 -2.82
CA LYS A 141 -8.99 29.32 -1.81
C LYS A 141 -9.14 27.94 -2.42
N ILE A 142 -8.06 27.51 -3.08
CA ILE A 142 -7.74 26.10 -3.24
C ILE A 142 -7.82 25.49 -1.84
N VAL A 143 -8.84 24.66 -1.60
CA VAL A 143 -8.84 23.77 -0.45
C VAL A 143 -7.70 22.78 -0.69
N LYS A 144 -6.56 23.00 -0.03
CA LYS A 144 -5.44 22.04 -0.06
C LYS A 144 -6.02 20.65 0.23
N GLN A 145 -5.79 19.68 -0.65
CA GLN A 145 -6.21 18.30 -0.41
C GLN A 145 -5.22 17.62 0.53
N GLY A 146 -5.30 17.97 1.80
CA GLY A 146 -4.46 17.46 2.88
C GLY A 146 -4.88 18.06 4.22
N VAL A 147 -4.46 17.43 5.30
CA VAL A 147 -4.53 18.03 6.63
C VAL A 147 -3.45 19.10 6.74
N ASP A 148 -3.75 20.24 7.37
CA ASP A 148 -2.72 21.23 7.67
C ASP A 148 -1.67 20.62 8.60
N ILE A 149 -0.39 20.66 8.22
CA ILE A 149 0.67 19.87 8.86
C ILE A 149 0.84 20.22 10.35
N GLU A 150 0.75 21.51 10.72
CA GLU A 150 0.91 21.90 12.13
C GLU A 150 -0.37 21.59 12.94
N THR A 151 -1.55 21.88 12.39
CA THR A 151 -2.83 21.53 13.03
C THR A 151 -2.98 20.01 13.22
N GLY A 152 -2.52 19.21 12.25
CA GLY A 152 -2.59 17.75 12.30
C GLY A 152 -1.69 17.13 13.37
N LYS A 153 -0.55 17.76 13.69
CA LYS A 153 0.32 17.34 14.81
C LYS A 153 -0.37 17.50 16.18
N GLU A 154 -1.42 18.32 16.28
CA GLU A 154 -2.21 18.45 17.50
C GLU A 154 -3.19 17.28 17.73
N PHE A 155 -3.40 16.41 16.74
CA PHE A 155 -4.22 15.21 16.87
C PHE A 155 -3.54 14.19 17.79
N TRP A 156 -4.33 13.51 18.63
CA TRP A 156 -3.84 12.77 19.81
C TRP A 156 -2.74 11.74 19.49
N ALA A 157 -2.80 11.08 18.34
CA ALA A 157 -1.85 10.04 17.95
C ALA A 157 -0.43 10.57 17.59
N PHE A 158 -0.28 11.87 17.36
CA PHE A 158 1.01 12.52 17.04
C PHE A 158 1.60 13.29 18.23
N ARG A 159 0.96 13.24 19.40
CA ARG A 159 1.43 13.88 20.64
C ARG A 159 2.17 12.89 21.54
N PRO A 160 3.11 13.34 22.38
CA PRO A 160 3.71 12.50 23.41
C PRO A 160 2.64 11.89 24.33
N ILE A 161 2.79 10.61 24.66
CA ILE A 161 1.88 9.89 25.56
C ILE A 161 1.95 10.51 26.97
N THR A 162 0.79 10.83 27.54
CA THR A 162 0.66 11.36 28.90
C THR A 162 -0.05 10.38 29.82
N THR A 163 0.38 10.28 31.07
CA THR A 163 -0.34 9.52 32.11
C THR A 163 -1.71 10.14 32.34
N HIS A 164 -2.77 9.34 32.22
CA HIS A 164 -4.13 9.72 32.57
C HIS A 164 -4.48 9.19 33.97
N PRO A 165 -5.28 9.92 34.77
CA PRO A 165 -5.77 9.39 36.04
C PRO A 165 -6.69 8.20 35.79
N VAL A 166 -6.53 7.13 36.59
CA VAL A 166 -7.36 5.94 36.56
C VAL A 166 -8.81 6.33 36.91
N PRO A 167 -9.83 5.96 36.11
CA PRO A 167 -11.22 6.31 36.39
C PRO A 167 -11.75 5.64 37.66
N ALA A 168 -12.50 6.39 38.47
CA ALA A 168 -13.36 5.80 39.48
C ALA A 168 -14.58 5.15 38.82
N VAL A 169 -14.92 3.94 39.27
CA VAL A 169 -16.08 3.14 38.84
C VAL A 169 -16.96 2.80 40.04
N THR A 170 -18.19 2.38 39.80
CA THR A 170 -19.11 1.98 40.88
C THR A 170 -18.92 0.53 41.34
N ASP A 171 -18.53 -0.37 40.43
CA ASP A 171 -18.19 -1.76 40.75
C ASP A 171 -16.68 -1.95 40.88
N ALA A 172 -16.20 -1.99 42.14
CA ALA A 172 -14.81 -2.20 42.48
C ALA A 172 -14.41 -3.69 42.61
N GLY A 173 -15.27 -4.63 42.22
CA GLY A 173 -15.00 -6.08 42.29
C GLY A 173 -14.72 -6.74 40.94
N TRP A 174 -14.89 -6.03 39.81
CA TRP A 174 -14.81 -6.62 38.46
C TRP A 174 -13.42 -6.51 37.79
N TYR A 175 -12.53 -5.65 38.28
CA TYR A 175 -11.26 -5.34 37.60
C TYR A 175 -10.08 -6.13 38.16
N GLU A 176 -9.26 -6.69 37.26
CA GLU A 176 -7.95 -7.28 37.61
C GLU A 176 -6.82 -6.24 37.55
N THR A 177 -6.95 -5.24 36.66
CA THR A 177 -5.92 -4.21 36.45
C THR A 177 -6.51 -2.80 36.34
N ASP A 178 -5.66 -1.78 36.53
CA ASP A 178 -6.01 -0.37 36.29
C ASP A 178 -6.48 -0.09 34.84
N ILE A 179 -6.16 -0.97 33.88
CA ILE A 179 -6.59 -0.84 32.47
C ILE A 179 -8.08 -1.15 32.35
N ASP A 180 -8.57 -2.17 33.06
CA ASP A 180 -9.97 -2.61 33.00
C ASP A 180 -10.92 -1.54 33.55
N LEU A 181 -10.46 -0.70 34.48
CA LEU A 181 -11.18 0.46 35.00
C LEU A 181 -11.51 1.49 33.90
N PHE A 182 -10.65 1.68 32.90
CA PHE A 182 -10.97 2.54 31.74
C PHE A 182 -12.09 1.93 30.87
N ILE A 183 -12.16 0.60 30.79
CA ILE A 183 -13.22 -0.11 30.06
C ILE A 183 -14.53 -0.05 30.85
N ARG A 184 -14.50 -0.40 32.15
CA ARG A 184 -15.68 -0.39 33.05
C ARG A 184 -16.29 1.01 33.17
N ALA A 185 -15.48 2.06 33.34
CA ALA A 185 -16.00 3.44 33.37
C ALA A 185 -16.76 3.81 32.08
N ARG A 186 -16.37 3.25 30.92
CA ARG A 186 -17.06 3.48 29.65
C ARG A 186 -18.28 2.59 29.44
N GLN A 187 -18.33 1.43 30.09
CA GLN A 187 -19.52 0.57 30.19
C GLN A 187 -20.59 1.20 31.09
N GLU A 188 -20.22 1.67 32.29
CA GLU A 188 -21.12 2.34 33.25
C GLU A 188 -21.76 3.59 32.64
N GLN A 189 -20.97 4.44 31.98
CA GLN A 189 -21.47 5.60 31.20
C GLN A 189 -22.50 5.25 30.11
N ARG A 190 -22.60 3.98 29.72
CA ARG A 190 -23.51 3.48 28.68
C ARG A 190 -24.58 2.54 29.21
N ASN A 191 -24.63 2.29 30.53
CA ASN A 191 -25.48 1.28 31.18
C ASN A 191 -25.30 -0.11 30.54
N LEU A 192 -24.05 -0.49 30.28
CA LEU A 192 -23.66 -1.81 29.81
C LEU A 192 -23.07 -2.60 30.98
N GLU A 193 -23.47 -3.85 31.13
CA GLU A 193 -22.78 -4.77 32.04
C GLU A 193 -21.74 -5.62 31.30
N PRO A 194 -20.72 -6.15 32.01
CA PRO A 194 -19.73 -7.02 31.41
C PRO A 194 -20.37 -8.31 30.87
N ALA A 195 -19.73 -8.91 29.86
CA ALA A 195 -20.09 -10.27 29.47
C ALA A 195 -19.68 -11.26 30.59
N PRO A 196 -20.47 -12.31 30.87
CA PRO A 196 -20.07 -13.36 31.79
C PRO A 196 -18.83 -14.08 31.27
N GLU A 197 -18.05 -14.67 32.17
CA GLU A 197 -16.87 -15.45 31.84
C GLU A 197 -17.15 -16.59 30.85
N ALA A 198 -16.14 -16.92 30.05
CA ALA A 198 -16.18 -18.08 29.20
C ALA A 198 -16.11 -19.35 30.05
N SER A 199 -16.98 -20.33 29.81
CA SER A 199 -16.90 -21.62 30.49
C SER A 199 -15.51 -22.25 30.33
N PRO A 200 -14.96 -22.99 31.31
CA PRO A 200 -13.58 -23.50 31.27
C PRO A 200 -13.24 -24.26 29.97
N THR A 201 -14.15 -25.07 29.45
CA THR A 201 -14.00 -25.77 28.14
C THR A 201 -13.90 -24.82 26.94
N THR A 202 -14.56 -23.66 27.01
CA THR A 202 -14.47 -22.60 26.00
C THR A 202 -13.15 -21.84 26.14
N LEU A 203 -12.71 -21.54 27.36
CA LEU A 203 -11.48 -20.82 27.64
C LEU A 203 -10.25 -21.62 27.17
N VAL A 204 -10.09 -22.88 27.61
CA VAL A 204 -8.99 -23.76 27.13
C VAL A 204 -8.97 -23.88 25.61
N ARG A 205 -10.15 -24.00 24.97
CA ARG A 205 -10.23 -24.05 23.50
C ARG A 205 -9.71 -22.75 22.86
N ARG A 206 -10.09 -21.57 23.38
CA ARG A 206 -9.61 -20.28 22.88
C ARG A 206 -8.09 -20.15 23.03
N LEU A 207 -7.56 -20.31 24.24
CA LEU A 207 -6.12 -20.18 24.54
C LEU A 207 -5.25 -21.00 23.57
N TYR A 208 -5.60 -22.26 23.35
CA TYR A 208 -4.89 -23.13 22.41
C TYR A 208 -4.93 -22.60 20.96
N TYR A 209 -6.11 -22.22 20.42
CA TYR A 209 -6.21 -21.70 19.05
C TYR A 209 -5.57 -20.32 18.88
N ASP A 210 -5.63 -19.47 19.89
CA ASP A 210 -5.12 -18.11 19.81
C ASP A 210 -3.60 -18.09 19.92
N LEU A 211 -3.04 -18.75 20.95
CA LEU A 211 -1.59 -18.84 21.19
C LEU A 211 -0.86 -19.78 20.22
N THR A 212 -1.40 -20.97 19.94
CA THR A 212 -0.69 -22.00 19.12
C THR A 212 -1.30 -22.26 17.74
N GLY A 213 -2.52 -21.78 17.46
CA GLY A 213 -3.22 -22.07 16.20
C GLY A 213 -3.83 -23.46 16.10
N LEU A 214 -3.65 -24.32 17.11
CA LEU A 214 -4.07 -25.72 17.13
C LEU A 214 -5.21 -25.94 18.15
N PRO A 215 -6.09 -26.94 17.97
CA PRO A 215 -7.02 -27.35 19.03
C PRO A 215 -6.29 -28.05 20.18
N PRO A 216 -6.80 -27.96 21.43
CA PRO A 216 -6.35 -28.85 22.50
C PRO A 216 -6.79 -30.30 22.23
N THR A 217 -5.99 -31.27 22.67
CA THR A 217 -6.42 -32.67 22.72
C THR A 217 -7.42 -32.89 23.87
N PRO A 218 -8.26 -33.95 23.82
CA PRO A 218 -9.16 -34.27 24.92
C PRO A 218 -8.44 -34.42 26.27
N ALA A 219 -7.23 -35.00 26.28
CA ALA A 219 -6.42 -35.16 27.49
C ALA A 219 -5.95 -33.81 28.08
N GLN A 220 -5.68 -32.80 27.24
CA GLN A 220 -5.31 -31.45 27.68
C GLN A 220 -6.53 -30.67 28.23
N ILE A 221 -7.70 -30.85 27.61
CA ILE A 221 -8.97 -30.33 28.17
C ILE A 221 -9.22 -30.99 29.54
N ASP A 222 -9.14 -32.32 29.61
CA ASP A 222 -9.33 -33.10 30.84
C ASP A 222 -8.33 -32.77 31.95
N ALA A 223 -7.10 -32.36 31.61
CA ALA A 223 -6.10 -31.92 32.58
C ALA A 223 -6.46 -30.53 33.14
N TYR A 224 -6.74 -29.56 32.26
CA TYR A 224 -7.16 -28.21 32.66
C TYR A 224 -8.45 -28.21 33.50
N LEU A 225 -9.46 -29.00 33.10
CA LEU A 225 -10.72 -29.14 33.83
C LEU A 225 -10.61 -29.85 35.19
N LYS A 226 -9.43 -30.35 35.56
CA LYS A 226 -9.15 -31.01 36.86
C LYS A 226 -8.06 -30.30 37.66
N ASP A 227 -7.50 -29.21 37.13
CA ASP A 227 -6.50 -28.41 37.81
C ASP A 227 -7.20 -27.32 38.65
N GLU A 228 -7.60 -27.69 39.87
CA GLU A 228 -8.24 -26.79 40.83
C GLU A 228 -7.24 -25.84 41.53
N SER A 229 -6.00 -25.72 41.03
CA SER A 229 -4.98 -24.85 41.63
C SER A 229 -5.20 -23.37 41.33
N PRO A 230 -4.95 -22.45 42.30
CA PRO A 230 -4.85 -21.03 42.00
C PRO A 230 -3.73 -20.78 40.97
N GLY A 231 -4.06 -20.18 39.84
CA GLY A 231 -3.11 -19.96 38.73
C GLY A 231 -3.18 -20.98 37.60
N ALA A 232 -4.18 -21.88 37.56
CA ALA A 232 -4.28 -22.92 36.53
C ALA A 232 -4.41 -22.39 35.08
N THR A 233 -5.02 -21.21 34.89
CA THR A 233 -5.12 -20.55 33.58
C THR A 233 -3.78 -19.97 33.14
N GLU A 234 -3.09 -19.31 34.07
CA GLU A 234 -1.82 -18.61 33.88
C GLU A 234 -0.72 -19.61 33.57
N LYS A 235 -0.64 -20.69 34.35
CA LYS A 235 0.21 -21.86 34.10
C LYS A 235 -0.01 -22.45 32.70
N LEU A 236 -1.27 -22.59 32.27
CA LEU A 236 -1.57 -23.07 30.92
C LEU A 236 -1.13 -22.06 29.85
N VAL A 237 -1.28 -20.76 30.09
CA VAL A 237 -0.77 -19.72 29.18
C VAL A 237 0.74 -19.81 29.06
N ASP A 238 1.48 -19.95 30.17
CA ASP A 238 2.94 -20.14 30.16
C ASP A 238 3.36 -21.40 29.38
N GLU A 239 2.68 -22.54 29.61
CA GLU A 239 2.90 -23.80 28.86
C GLU A 239 2.65 -23.63 27.34
N LEU A 240 1.69 -22.78 26.94
CA LEU A 240 1.36 -22.50 25.55
C LEU A 240 2.29 -21.47 24.90
N LEU A 241 2.76 -20.46 25.65
CA LEU A 241 3.76 -19.48 25.19
C LEU A 241 5.13 -20.12 25.00
N ALA A 242 5.54 -21.01 25.93
CA ALA A 242 6.78 -21.78 25.82
C ALA A 242 6.76 -22.89 24.75
N SER A 243 5.59 -23.14 24.13
CA SER A 243 5.45 -24.14 23.07
C SER A 243 6.04 -23.62 21.75
N PRO A 244 6.87 -24.37 21.01
CA PRO A 244 7.40 -23.96 19.71
C PRO A 244 6.33 -23.60 18.66
N GLN A 245 5.07 -24.00 18.88
CA GLN A 245 3.92 -23.64 18.04
C GLN A 245 3.49 -22.18 18.22
N PHE A 246 3.82 -21.52 19.33
CA PHE A 246 3.57 -20.09 19.55
C PHE A 246 4.25 -19.24 18.49
N GLY A 247 5.57 -19.40 18.30
CA GLY A 247 6.32 -18.69 17.25
C GLY A 247 5.90 -19.08 15.83
N VAL A 248 5.40 -20.30 15.60
CA VAL A 248 4.80 -20.69 14.31
C VAL A 248 3.48 -19.94 14.06
N ARG A 249 2.63 -19.84 15.09
CA ARG A 249 1.33 -19.16 15.05
C ARG A 249 1.46 -17.65 14.89
N TRP A 250 2.26 -17.01 15.74
CA TRP A 250 2.45 -15.56 15.77
C TRP A 250 3.40 -15.08 14.68
N GLY A 251 4.47 -15.83 14.41
CA GLY A 251 5.37 -15.57 13.28
C GLY A 251 4.64 -15.53 11.94
N ARG A 252 3.58 -16.33 11.74
CA ARG A 252 2.74 -16.26 10.53
C ARG A 252 2.12 -14.88 10.31
N TYR A 253 1.58 -14.24 11.35
CA TYR A 253 1.01 -12.88 11.23
C TYR A 253 2.08 -11.85 10.87
N TRP A 254 3.29 -11.97 11.45
CA TRP A 254 4.40 -11.11 11.07
C TRP A 254 4.92 -11.35 9.65
N LEU A 255 4.88 -12.59 9.18
CA LEU A 255 5.28 -12.96 7.82
C LEU A 255 4.30 -12.40 6.77
N ASP A 256 3.01 -12.33 7.08
CA ASP A 256 2.02 -11.63 6.25
C ASP A 256 2.34 -10.11 6.18
N ILE A 257 2.67 -9.47 7.31
CA ILE A 257 3.07 -8.04 7.40
C ILE A 257 4.37 -7.75 6.64
N ALA A 258 5.37 -8.64 6.77
CA ALA A 258 6.64 -8.58 6.05
C ALA A 258 6.52 -8.94 4.55
N ARG A 259 5.32 -9.32 4.08
CA ARG A 259 5.02 -9.76 2.70
C ARG A 259 5.91 -10.94 2.29
N TYR A 260 6.12 -11.87 3.23
CA TYR A 260 7.00 -13.00 3.05
C TYR A 260 6.54 -13.87 1.87
N SER A 261 7.46 -14.09 0.94
CA SER A 261 7.28 -14.99 -0.19
C SER A 261 8.60 -15.71 -0.50
N GLN A 262 8.50 -16.90 -1.09
CA GLN A 262 9.64 -17.59 -1.68
C GLN A 262 9.89 -17.15 -3.14
N SER A 263 9.15 -16.15 -3.64
CA SER A 263 9.32 -15.53 -4.96
C SER A 263 9.22 -14.00 -4.92
N THR A 264 9.78 -13.35 -5.93
CA THR A 264 9.89 -11.89 -6.06
C THR A 264 8.58 -11.16 -6.39
N GLY A 265 7.54 -11.87 -6.84
CA GLY A 265 6.32 -11.24 -7.40
C GLY A 265 6.64 -10.20 -8.48
N GLY A 266 5.82 -9.13 -8.55
CA GLY A 266 6.14 -7.86 -9.23
C GLY A 266 6.31 -7.87 -10.76
N GLY A 267 6.30 -9.03 -11.41
CA GLY A 267 6.61 -9.23 -12.82
C GLY A 267 6.93 -10.71 -13.04
N ARG A 268 8.00 -11.03 -13.77
CA ARG A 268 8.54 -12.39 -13.79
C ARG A 268 9.01 -12.82 -12.41
N SER A 269 8.29 -13.78 -11.82
CA SER A 269 8.59 -14.33 -10.51
C SER A 269 9.91 -15.13 -10.52
N LEU A 270 10.97 -14.52 -10.01
CA LEU A 270 12.22 -15.18 -9.65
C LEU A 270 12.07 -15.80 -8.24
N LEU A 271 12.85 -16.83 -7.92
CA LEU A 271 12.77 -17.52 -6.62
C LEU A 271 13.83 -17.03 -5.63
N TYR A 272 13.39 -16.73 -4.41
CA TYR A 272 14.26 -16.43 -3.27
C TYR A 272 14.71 -17.74 -2.60
N ASP A 273 15.79 -18.35 -3.11
CA ASP A 273 16.36 -19.63 -2.64
C ASP A 273 16.56 -19.74 -1.11
N SER A 274 16.82 -18.60 -0.46
CA SER A 274 17.17 -18.50 0.95
C SER A 274 16.07 -17.87 1.82
N ALA A 275 14.91 -17.52 1.26
CA ALA A 275 13.83 -16.82 1.98
C ALA A 275 13.39 -17.55 3.25
N TRP A 276 13.35 -18.89 3.24
CA TRP A 276 13.00 -19.71 4.41
C TRP A 276 13.81 -19.39 5.68
N ARG A 277 15.02 -18.82 5.54
CA ARG A 277 15.84 -18.37 6.67
C ARG A 277 15.20 -17.22 7.43
N TYR A 278 14.59 -16.27 6.73
CA TYR A 278 13.84 -15.16 7.35
C TYR A 278 12.59 -15.68 8.05
N ARG A 279 11.85 -16.60 7.42
CA ARG A 279 10.72 -17.29 8.06
C ARG A 279 11.11 -17.95 9.38
N ASN A 280 12.24 -18.67 9.40
CA ASN A 280 12.78 -19.25 10.61
C ASN A 280 13.19 -18.17 11.63
N TYR A 281 14.00 -17.18 11.25
CA TYR A 281 14.38 -16.06 12.13
C TYR A 281 13.18 -15.40 12.84
N VAL A 282 12.06 -15.22 12.14
CA VAL A 282 10.83 -14.69 12.74
C VAL A 282 10.24 -15.66 13.78
N ILE A 283 10.04 -16.93 13.41
CA ILE A 283 9.53 -17.98 14.31
C ILE A 283 10.41 -18.13 15.55
N ASP A 284 11.73 -18.17 15.34
CA ASP A 284 12.75 -18.32 16.36
C ASP A 284 12.80 -17.08 17.27
N SER A 285 12.59 -15.88 16.74
CA SER A 285 12.53 -14.63 17.54
C SER A 285 11.28 -14.53 18.41
N PHE A 286 10.12 -15.02 17.96
CA PHE A 286 8.92 -15.13 18.80
C PHE A 286 9.08 -16.21 19.89
N ASN A 287 9.63 -17.38 19.55
CA ASN A 287 9.85 -18.48 20.51
C ASN A 287 10.95 -18.17 21.55
N ALA A 288 11.82 -17.19 21.29
CA ALA A 288 12.88 -16.74 22.19
C ALA A 288 12.54 -15.46 22.97
N ASP A 289 11.29 -14.97 22.89
CA ASP A 289 10.83 -13.69 23.44
C ASP A 289 11.80 -12.52 23.14
N LYS A 290 12.19 -12.38 21.86
CA LYS A 290 13.16 -11.36 21.45
C LYS A 290 12.57 -9.95 21.70
N PRO A 291 13.25 -9.07 22.46
CA PRO A 291 12.80 -7.71 22.71
C PRO A 291 12.39 -6.99 21.42
N TYR A 292 11.21 -6.35 21.43
CA TYR A 292 10.59 -5.83 20.22
C TYR A 292 11.41 -4.72 19.56
N ASP A 293 12.10 -3.90 20.35
CA ASP A 293 13.06 -2.89 19.90
C ASP A 293 14.27 -3.53 19.17
N GLN A 294 14.83 -4.61 19.72
CA GLN A 294 15.90 -5.40 19.10
C GLN A 294 15.42 -6.03 17.79
N PHE A 295 14.19 -6.56 17.75
CA PHE A 295 13.58 -7.18 16.57
C PHE A 295 13.35 -6.18 15.43
N ILE A 296 12.80 -4.99 15.72
CA ILE A 296 12.69 -3.88 14.76
C ILE A 296 14.08 -3.50 14.23
N THR A 297 15.03 -3.28 15.15
CA THR A 297 16.37 -2.77 14.82
C THR A 297 17.16 -3.75 13.96
N GLU A 298 17.08 -5.05 14.25
CA GLU A 298 17.67 -6.10 13.41
C GLU A 298 17.09 -6.12 11.99
N GLN A 299 15.78 -5.95 11.84
CA GLN A 299 15.14 -5.96 10.52
C GLN A 299 15.44 -4.71 9.66
N ILE A 300 15.62 -3.54 10.26
CA ILE A 300 15.95 -2.30 9.54
C ILE A 300 17.46 -2.15 9.32
N ALA A 301 18.28 -2.46 10.31
CA ALA A 301 19.70 -2.09 10.37
C ALA A 301 20.64 -3.21 10.83
N GLY A 302 20.17 -4.47 10.90
CA GLY A 302 20.93 -5.60 11.44
C GLY A 302 22.33 -5.78 10.85
N ASP A 303 22.53 -5.50 9.55
CA ASP A 303 23.85 -5.63 8.93
C ASP A 303 24.86 -4.53 9.32
N LEU A 304 24.40 -3.45 9.95
CA LEU A 304 25.20 -2.38 10.54
C LEU A 304 25.51 -2.64 12.03
N LEU A 305 24.74 -3.48 12.72
CA LEU A 305 24.92 -3.75 14.15
C LEU A 305 26.22 -4.53 14.45
N GLU A 306 26.81 -4.28 15.61
CA GLU A 306 27.87 -5.15 16.14
C GLU A 306 27.30 -6.51 16.59
N ALA A 307 28.13 -7.54 16.57
CA ALA A 307 27.74 -8.91 16.91
C ALA A 307 28.74 -9.52 17.90
N LYS A 308 28.21 -10.16 18.95
CA LYS A 308 29.00 -10.86 19.97
C LYS A 308 29.69 -12.11 19.39
N ASP A 309 29.05 -12.77 18.42
CA ASP A 309 29.52 -14.00 17.80
C ASP A 309 28.95 -14.20 16.37
N TYR A 310 29.29 -15.34 15.74
CA TYR A 310 28.87 -15.69 14.38
C TYR A 310 27.38 -16.07 14.25
N GLN A 311 26.71 -16.47 15.34
CA GLN A 311 25.28 -16.79 15.36
C GLN A 311 24.46 -15.51 15.40
N GLN A 312 24.76 -14.60 16.33
CA GLN A 312 24.13 -13.28 16.36
C GLN A 312 24.35 -12.53 15.04
N ARG A 313 25.59 -12.55 14.49
CA ARG A 313 25.87 -11.93 13.19
C ARG A 313 25.12 -12.60 12.03
N ARG A 314 24.74 -13.88 12.15
CA ARG A 314 23.94 -14.58 11.15
C ARG A 314 22.47 -14.16 11.23
N GLU A 315 21.90 -14.08 12.43
CA GLU A 315 20.53 -13.60 12.64
C GLU A 315 20.35 -12.17 12.14
N GLN A 316 21.20 -11.25 12.58
CA GLN A 316 21.24 -9.85 12.14
C GLN A 316 21.27 -9.71 10.61
N LEU A 317 22.04 -10.54 9.91
CA LEU A 317 22.10 -10.54 8.44
C LEU A 317 20.86 -11.16 7.79
N ILE A 318 20.19 -12.11 8.44
CA ILE A 318 18.93 -12.70 7.96
C ILE A 318 17.77 -11.70 8.16
N ALA A 319 17.74 -10.99 9.28
CA ALA A 319 16.68 -10.04 9.63
C ALA A 319 16.50 -8.94 8.57
N THR A 320 17.60 -8.39 8.04
CA THR A 320 17.56 -7.38 6.96
C THR A 320 16.89 -7.84 5.67
N ALA A 321 16.57 -9.13 5.50
CA ALA A 321 15.72 -9.60 4.41
C ALA A 321 14.30 -9.01 4.45
N PHE A 322 13.85 -8.45 5.57
CA PHE A 322 12.63 -7.62 5.65
C PHE A 322 12.62 -6.48 4.59
N LEU A 323 13.77 -5.86 4.33
CA LEU A 323 13.92 -4.80 3.31
C LEU A 323 14.12 -5.34 1.87
N LEU A 324 14.15 -6.67 1.69
CA LEU A 324 14.24 -7.39 0.41
C LEU A 324 12.90 -8.07 0.03
N LEU A 325 12.09 -8.42 1.03
CA LEU A 325 10.85 -9.16 0.86
C LEU A 325 9.68 -8.25 0.47
N GLY A 326 9.20 -8.43 -0.75
CA GLY A 326 8.07 -7.71 -1.34
C GLY A 326 8.00 -7.96 -2.84
N PRO A 327 6.93 -7.52 -3.53
CA PRO A 327 6.86 -7.46 -4.98
C PRO A 327 7.93 -6.53 -5.55
N THR A 328 8.73 -6.97 -6.52
CA THR A 328 9.70 -6.11 -7.23
C THR A 328 9.84 -6.52 -8.69
N ASN A 329 9.72 -5.55 -9.60
CA ASN A 329 9.87 -5.79 -11.04
C ASN A 329 11.33 -5.79 -11.47
N TYR A 330 12.04 -6.90 -11.23
CA TYR A 330 13.44 -7.07 -11.61
C TYR A 330 13.71 -6.97 -13.13
N GLU A 331 12.67 -7.01 -13.98
CA GLU A 331 12.79 -6.84 -15.45
C GLU A 331 12.68 -5.38 -15.90
N GLN A 332 12.44 -4.42 -14.99
CA GLN A 332 12.51 -2.99 -15.27
C GLN A 332 13.89 -2.60 -15.82
N GLN A 333 13.90 -1.91 -16.96
CA GLN A 333 15.11 -1.50 -17.68
C GLN A 333 15.67 -0.17 -17.20
N ASP A 334 14.83 0.77 -16.77
CA ASP A 334 15.31 1.96 -16.06
C ASP A 334 15.77 1.56 -14.64
N LYS A 335 17.09 1.50 -14.46
CA LYS A 335 17.69 0.99 -13.23
C LYS A 335 17.63 1.98 -12.06
N GLU A 336 17.41 3.28 -12.29
CA GLU A 336 17.14 4.22 -11.20
C GLU A 336 15.64 4.26 -10.88
N GLN A 337 14.73 4.07 -11.85
CA GLN A 337 13.32 3.83 -11.54
C GLN A 337 13.15 2.56 -10.70
N LEU A 338 13.77 1.44 -11.09
CA LEU A 338 13.76 0.20 -10.30
C LEU A 338 14.28 0.41 -8.87
N ARG A 339 15.33 1.22 -8.71
CA ARG A 339 15.87 1.57 -7.39
C ARG A 339 14.89 2.40 -6.57
N MET A 340 14.24 3.40 -7.18
CA MET A 340 13.26 4.24 -6.49
C MET A 340 11.96 3.50 -6.17
N ASP A 341 11.54 2.55 -7.01
CA ASP A 341 10.38 1.70 -6.74
C ASP A 341 10.67 0.70 -5.60
N VAL A 342 11.89 0.17 -5.48
CA VAL A 342 12.36 -0.60 -4.30
C VAL A 342 12.39 0.27 -3.03
N ILE A 343 12.79 1.54 -3.14
CA ILE A 343 12.80 2.48 -2.01
C ILE A 343 11.37 2.79 -1.54
N ASP A 344 10.42 3.00 -2.46
CA ASP A 344 8.99 3.15 -2.10
C ASP A 344 8.46 1.88 -1.41
N GLU A 345 8.81 0.70 -1.91
CA GLU A 345 8.49 -0.61 -1.31
C GLU A 345 8.93 -0.72 0.16
N GLN A 346 10.14 -0.24 0.47
CA GLN A 346 10.72 -0.20 1.82
C GLN A 346 10.06 0.85 2.73
N ILE A 347 9.80 2.06 2.21
CA ILE A 347 9.09 3.11 2.96
C ILE A 347 7.67 2.65 3.32
N GLN A 348 6.99 2.00 2.37
CA GLN A 348 5.64 1.47 2.56
C GLN A 348 5.61 0.32 3.58
N THR A 349 6.66 -0.52 3.67
CA THR A 349 6.72 -1.57 4.68
C THR A 349 6.97 -1.01 6.07
N VAL A 350 8.00 -0.17 6.22
CA VAL A 350 8.40 0.41 7.50
C VAL A 350 7.28 1.28 8.08
N GLY A 351 6.63 2.08 7.22
CA GLY A 351 5.43 2.83 7.59
C GLY A 351 4.31 1.95 8.13
N ARG A 352 3.93 0.89 7.41
CA ARG A 352 2.78 0.04 7.80
C ARG A 352 3.09 -0.90 8.96
N ALA A 353 4.29 -1.47 9.01
CA ALA A 353 4.68 -2.51 9.97
C ALA A 353 5.09 -1.96 11.34
N PHE A 354 5.67 -0.75 11.40
CA PHE A 354 6.20 -0.17 12.64
C PHE A 354 5.54 1.15 13.04
N LEU A 355 5.03 1.94 12.10
CA LEU A 355 4.34 3.20 12.40
C LEU A 355 2.80 3.11 12.27
N SER A 356 2.28 1.98 11.73
CA SER A 356 0.87 1.82 11.34
C SER A 356 0.35 2.86 10.31
N MET A 357 1.25 3.46 9.51
CA MET A 357 0.92 4.55 8.57
C MET A 357 1.09 4.18 7.09
N THR A 358 0.20 4.67 6.23
CA THR A 358 0.25 4.49 4.76
C THR A 358 1.02 5.62 4.06
N LEU A 359 2.34 5.69 4.27
CA LEU A 359 3.20 6.79 3.78
C LEU A 359 3.15 7.04 2.25
N GLY A 360 2.59 6.13 1.46
CA GLY A 360 2.58 6.17 0.00
C GLY A 360 1.98 7.42 -0.66
N CYS A 361 0.96 8.08 -0.08
CA CYS A 361 0.44 9.31 -0.69
C CYS A 361 1.45 10.48 -0.60
N ALA A 362 2.34 10.46 0.41
CA ALA A 362 3.40 11.45 0.57
C ALA A 362 4.47 11.41 -0.55
N ARG A 363 4.45 10.39 -1.43
CA ARG A 363 5.31 10.27 -2.62
C ARG A 363 5.10 11.41 -3.64
N CYS A 364 3.92 12.03 -3.68
CA CYS A 364 3.56 13.00 -4.74
C CYS A 364 3.03 14.35 -4.21
N HIS A 365 2.45 14.38 -3.00
CA HIS A 365 1.89 15.56 -2.34
C HIS A 365 1.80 15.29 -0.83
N ASP A 366 1.62 16.31 0.01
CA ASP A 366 1.45 16.11 1.46
C ASP A 366 0.29 15.14 1.78
N HIS A 367 0.43 14.32 2.83
CA HIS A 367 -0.49 13.20 3.05
C HIS A 367 -1.94 13.67 3.29
N LYS A 368 -2.90 12.97 2.66
CA LYS A 368 -4.29 13.45 2.54
C LYS A 368 -5.00 13.59 3.89
N PHE A 369 -4.65 12.75 4.87
CA PHE A 369 -5.36 12.60 6.15
C PHE A 369 -4.47 12.74 7.39
N ASP A 370 -3.16 12.87 7.21
CA ASP A 370 -2.18 12.82 8.31
C ASP A 370 -1.14 13.94 8.11
N PRO A 371 -0.51 14.46 9.18
CA PRO A 371 0.47 15.55 9.11
C PRO A 371 1.85 15.10 8.59
N ILE A 372 1.89 14.30 7.52
CA ILE A 372 3.13 13.86 6.86
C ILE A 372 3.34 14.71 5.60
N PRO A 373 4.28 15.67 5.59
CA PRO A 373 4.62 16.41 4.38
C PRO A 373 5.41 15.54 3.39
N ALA A 374 5.37 15.88 2.11
CA ALA A 374 6.12 15.16 1.07
C ALA A 374 7.65 15.22 1.30
N SER A 375 8.15 16.25 1.99
CA SER A 375 9.55 16.36 2.41
C SER A 375 10.04 15.14 3.20
N ASP A 376 9.19 14.59 4.06
CA ASP A 376 9.60 13.60 5.04
C ASP A 376 9.60 12.20 4.41
N TYR A 377 8.70 11.95 3.46
CA TYR A 377 8.79 10.82 2.54
C TYR A 377 10.12 10.85 1.76
N TYR A 378 10.50 12.00 1.20
CA TYR A 378 11.76 12.11 0.47
C TYR A 378 13.01 12.08 1.38
N ALA A 379 12.90 12.49 2.64
CA ALA A 379 13.95 12.29 3.64
C ALA A 379 14.17 10.80 3.95
N LEU A 380 13.09 10.02 4.16
CA LEU A 380 13.15 8.56 4.28
C LEU A 380 13.69 7.92 3.01
N ALA A 381 13.28 8.38 1.82
CA ALA A 381 13.85 7.91 0.55
C ALA A 381 15.35 8.17 0.45
N GLY A 382 15.84 9.31 0.97
CA GLY A 382 17.26 9.61 1.09
C GLY A 382 18.03 8.59 1.94
N ILE A 383 17.44 8.13 3.05
CA ILE A 383 17.99 7.07 3.91
C ILE A 383 17.99 5.73 3.17
N PHE A 384 16.85 5.27 2.66
CA PHE A 384 16.72 3.97 1.99
C PHE A 384 17.52 3.88 0.67
N ARG A 385 17.85 5.01 0.03
CA ARG A 385 18.76 5.06 -1.13
C ARG A 385 20.21 4.64 -0.82
N SER A 386 20.57 4.52 0.46
CA SER A 386 21.85 3.92 0.91
C SER A 386 21.85 2.38 0.91
N THR A 387 20.68 1.72 0.84
CA THR A 387 20.59 0.24 0.80
C THR A 387 21.23 -0.31 -0.48
N LYS A 388 21.83 -1.50 -0.37
CA LYS A 388 22.57 -2.16 -1.47
C LYS A 388 21.89 -3.45 -1.90
N MET A 389 20.56 -3.39 -2.10
CA MET A 389 19.71 -4.53 -2.40
C MET A 389 19.91 -5.11 -3.81
N LEU A 390 20.14 -4.27 -4.82
CA LEU A 390 20.07 -4.66 -6.24
C LEU A 390 21.44 -4.97 -6.86
N THR A 391 21.49 -5.95 -7.77
CA THR A 391 22.61 -6.21 -8.68
C THR A 391 22.21 -5.89 -10.13
N PRO A 392 22.96 -5.05 -10.88
CA PRO A 392 22.60 -4.70 -12.25
C PRO A 392 22.65 -5.89 -13.23
N GLY A 393 21.72 -5.92 -14.18
CA GLY A 393 21.65 -6.89 -15.27
C GLY A 393 20.52 -6.56 -16.23
N ASN A 394 20.38 -7.33 -17.33
CA ASN A 394 19.24 -7.22 -18.25
C ASN A 394 17.93 -7.45 -17.47
N VAL A 395 17.80 -8.64 -16.88
CA VAL A 395 17.03 -8.83 -15.65
C VAL A 395 17.98 -8.50 -14.50
N SER A 396 17.58 -7.59 -13.61
CA SER A 396 18.33 -7.26 -12.40
C SER A 396 18.28 -8.43 -11.41
N GLY A 397 19.27 -8.55 -10.54
CA GLY A 397 19.25 -9.47 -9.41
C GLY A 397 19.19 -8.74 -8.07
N TRP A 398 19.34 -9.52 -6.99
CA TRP A 398 19.58 -9.00 -5.65
C TRP A 398 20.98 -9.37 -5.15
N THR A 399 21.49 -8.60 -4.20
CA THR A 399 22.78 -8.83 -3.53
C THR A 399 22.70 -10.08 -2.65
N LYS A 400 23.46 -11.11 -2.99
CA LYS A 400 23.64 -12.29 -2.12
C LYS A 400 24.87 -12.10 -1.24
N ARG A 401 24.71 -12.27 0.09
CA ARG A 401 25.79 -12.17 1.08
C ARG A 401 26.01 -13.55 1.73
N PRO A 402 27.25 -14.06 1.81
CA PRO A 402 27.51 -15.29 2.55
C PRO A 402 27.27 -15.08 4.05
N LEU A 403 26.54 -15.99 4.67
CA LEU A 403 26.35 -15.99 6.12
C LEU A 403 27.60 -16.52 6.82
N PRO A 404 27.97 -15.97 8.00
CA PRO A 404 29.18 -16.39 8.70
C PRO A 404 29.09 -17.85 9.17
N LEU A 405 30.22 -18.56 9.04
CA LEU A 405 30.40 -19.95 9.46
C LEU A 405 31.35 -20.01 10.68
N PRO A 406 31.16 -20.94 11.62
CA PRO A 406 32.14 -21.20 12.67
C PRO A 406 33.45 -21.71 12.05
N THR A 407 34.59 -21.37 12.64
CA THR A 407 35.94 -21.59 12.08
C THR A 407 36.20 -22.99 11.51
N PRO A 408 35.79 -24.11 12.15
CA PRO A 408 35.99 -25.46 11.60
C PRO A 408 35.17 -25.73 10.33
N GLN A 409 33.97 -25.15 10.21
CA GLN A 409 33.15 -25.24 9.00
C GLN A 409 33.67 -24.31 7.91
N LYS A 410 34.15 -23.11 8.27
CA LYS A 410 34.79 -22.20 7.32
C LYS A 410 36.00 -22.85 6.66
N LYS A 411 36.91 -23.47 7.43
CA LYS A 411 38.09 -24.17 6.87
C LYS A 411 37.69 -25.23 5.82
N LYS A 412 36.70 -26.07 6.13
CA LYS A 412 36.18 -27.08 5.19
C LYS A 412 35.51 -26.47 3.96
N TYR A 413 34.82 -25.34 4.11
CA TYR A 413 34.24 -24.61 2.99
C TYR A 413 35.32 -24.02 2.08
N ASP A 414 36.34 -23.39 2.65
CA ASP A 414 37.46 -22.80 1.90
C ASP A 414 38.26 -23.90 1.14
N GLU A 415 38.51 -25.06 1.77
CA GLU A 415 39.09 -26.27 1.14
C GLU A 415 38.22 -26.81 -0.02
N TYR A 416 36.90 -26.81 0.15
CA TYR A 416 35.95 -27.23 -0.88
C TYR A 416 35.90 -26.23 -2.06
N GLN A 417 35.94 -24.92 -1.80
CA GLN A 417 36.02 -23.90 -2.86
C GLN A 417 37.32 -24.00 -3.67
N GLN A 418 38.46 -24.27 -3.02
CA GLN A 418 39.73 -24.54 -3.71
C GLN A 418 39.63 -25.79 -4.61
N THR A 419 38.94 -26.84 -4.12
CA THR A 419 38.70 -28.07 -4.88
C THR A 419 37.82 -27.81 -6.11
N LEU A 420 36.72 -27.05 -5.95
CA LEU A 420 35.86 -26.64 -7.07
C LEU A 420 36.62 -25.80 -8.10
N ALA A 421 37.39 -24.80 -7.69
CA ALA A 421 38.17 -23.97 -8.60
C ALA A 421 39.21 -24.77 -9.41
N SER A 422 39.83 -25.78 -8.78
CA SER A 422 40.72 -26.73 -9.46
C SER A 422 39.97 -27.59 -10.48
N LEU A 423 38.79 -28.10 -10.13
CA LEU A 423 37.95 -28.90 -11.04
C LEU A 423 37.43 -28.06 -12.21
N ASP A 424 36.97 -26.83 -12.00
CA ASP A 424 36.54 -25.91 -13.07
C ASP A 424 37.69 -25.58 -14.03
N SER A 425 38.92 -25.42 -13.51
CA SER A 425 40.11 -25.24 -14.34
C SER A 425 40.40 -26.48 -15.19
N GLN A 426 40.29 -27.68 -14.60
CA GLN A 426 40.46 -28.95 -15.33
C GLN A 426 39.36 -29.15 -16.39
N ILE A 427 38.11 -28.82 -16.07
CA ILE A 427 36.97 -28.87 -16.99
C ILE A 427 37.20 -27.92 -18.17
N LYS A 428 37.64 -26.68 -17.94
CA LYS A 428 37.99 -25.74 -19.03
C LYS A 428 39.12 -26.28 -19.91
N THR A 429 40.17 -26.85 -19.33
CA THR A 429 41.25 -27.48 -20.09
C THR A 429 40.73 -28.65 -20.93
N LYS A 430 39.92 -29.55 -20.37
CA LYS A 430 39.33 -30.68 -21.11
C LYS A 430 38.29 -30.26 -22.14
N GLN A 431 37.58 -29.16 -21.95
CA GLN A 431 36.73 -28.56 -22.98
C GLN A 431 37.57 -27.97 -24.14
N GLY A 432 38.72 -27.36 -23.84
CA GLY A 432 39.69 -26.92 -24.85
C GLY A 432 40.29 -28.09 -25.64
N GLU A 433 40.76 -29.14 -24.96
CA GLU A 433 41.23 -30.37 -25.58
C GLU A 433 40.14 -31.02 -26.45
N LEU A 434 38.90 -31.14 -25.95
CA LEU A 434 37.78 -31.70 -26.70
C LEU A 434 37.40 -30.83 -27.92
N LYS A 435 37.51 -29.50 -27.82
CA LYS A 435 37.31 -28.61 -28.96
C LYS A 435 38.38 -28.84 -30.03
N LEU A 436 39.65 -28.81 -29.64
CA LEU A 436 40.78 -29.08 -30.55
C LEU A 436 40.70 -30.48 -31.16
N LEU A 437 40.28 -31.50 -30.39
CA LEU A 437 40.07 -32.84 -30.92
C LEU A 437 38.90 -32.88 -31.92
N ARG A 438 37.82 -32.12 -31.72
CA ARG A 438 36.72 -31.98 -32.69
C ARG A 438 37.13 -31.21 -33.95
N GLU A 439 38.05 -30.26 -33.85
CA GLU A 439 38.58 -29.49 -34.98
C GLU A 439 39.65 -30.27 -35.78
N ASN A 440 40.39 -31.20 -35.13
CA ASN A 440 41.37 -32.08 -35.77
C ASN A 440 40.81 -33.48 -36.12
N LEU A 441 39.60 -33.81 -35.66
CA LEU A 441 38.85 -34.95 -36.16
C LEU A 441 38.40 -34.62 -37.59
N ASN A 442 39.16 -35.08 -38.57
CA ASN A 442 38.67 -35.22 -39.94
C ASN A 442 37.46 -36.17 -39.90
N THR A 443 36.27 -35.62 -39.74
CA THR A 443 35.01 -36.36 -39.82
C THR A 443 34.81 -36.75 -41.28
N ILE A 444 35.36 -37.91 -41.65
CA ILE A 444 35.15 -38.49 -42.98
C ILE A 444 33.67 -38.82 -43.10
N THR A 445 32.91 -37.87 -43.62
CA THR A 445 31.54 -38.07 -44.07
C THR A 445 31.62 -38.94 -45.32
N LEU A 446 31.57 -40.26 -45.10
CA LEU A 446 31.47 -41.27 -46.14
C LEU A 446 30.11 -41.13 -46.82
N ASP A 447 30.10 -40.42 -47.94
CA ASP A 447 28.96 -40.40 -48.85
C ASP A 447 28.98 -41.69 -49.68
N ASP A 448 27.91 -42.49 -49.60
CA ASP A 448 27.87 -43.78 -50.29
C ASP A 448 27.65 -43.54 -51.79
N SER A 449 28.75 -43.53 -52.53
CA SER A 449 28.77 -43.35 -53.99
C SER A 449 28.04 -44.45 -54.79
N SER A 450 27.50 -45.50 -54.15
CA SER A 450 26.59 -46.47 -54.76
C SER A 450 25.10 -46.16 -54.55
N ALA A 451 24.75 -45.24 -53.65
CA ALA A 451 23.37 -44.90 -53.34
C ALA A 451 22.69 -44.12 -54.48
N THR A 452 21.44 -44.48 -54.77
CA THR A 452 20.65 -43.87 -55.84
C THR A 452 19.90 -42.65 -55.32
N LEU A 453 20.24 -41.48 -55.86
CA LEU A 453 19.67 -40.19 -55.48
C LEU A 453 18.42 -39.85 -56.30
N ILE A 454 17.32 -39.53 -55.63
CA ILE A 454 16.05 -39.15 -56.27
C ILE A 454 15.67 -37.71 -55.92
N GLY A 455 15.52 -36.86 -56.95
CA GLY A 455 15.21 -35.43 -56.87
C GLY A 455 16.45 -34.53 -56.99
N ASP A 456 16.26 -33.21 -57.01
CA ASP A 456 17.37 -32.26 -57.18
C ASP A 456 18.26 -32.16 -55.94
N TRP A 457 19.54 -32.51 -56.06
CA TRP A 457 20.55 -32.35 -55.01
C TRP A 457 21.58 -31.31 -55.42
N LYS A 458 22.22 -30.67 -54.44
CA LYS A 458 23.20 -29.60 -54.69
C LYS A 458 24.43 -29.80 -53.81
N GLU A 459 25.62 -29.56 -54.38
CA GLU A 459 26.88 -29.64 -53.64
C GLU A 459 26.89 -28.64 -52.48
N SER A 460 27.31 -29.12 -51.31
CA SER A 460 27.37 -28.38 -50.06
C SER A 460 28.67 -27.58 -50.00
N THR A 461 28.55 -26.27 -49.81
CA THR A 461 29.69 -25.36 -49.62
C THR A 461 30.03 -25.13 -48.14
N PHE A 462 29.33 -25.82 -47.23
CA PHE A 462 29.43 -25.60 -45.77
C PHE A 462 30.59 -26.36 -45.10
N PHE A 463 31.07 -27.45 -45.71
CA PHE A 463 32.23 -28.22 -45.25
C PHE A 463 33.14 -28.50 -46.45
N LYS A 464 34.45 -28.31 -46.28
CA LYS A 464 35.43 -28.40 -47.38
C LYS A 464 36.14 -29.76 -47.47
N ASP A 465 36.19 -30.49 -46.36
CA ASP A 465 37.00 -31.69 -46.20
C ASP A 465 36.10 -32.93 -46.17
N TYR A 466 35.87 -33.53 -47.34
CA TYR A 466 35.13 -34.78 -47.51
C TYR A 466 35.87 -35.73 -48.47
N ILE A 467 35.54 -37.02 -48.44
CA ILE A 467 36.12 -38.03 -49.34
C ILE A 467 34.98 -38.73 -50.07
N GLY A 468 34.79 -38.39 -51.35
CA GLY A 468 33.67 -38.85 -52.17
C GLY A 468 33.51 -38.00 -53.45
N LYS A 469 32.40 -38.17 -54.18
CA LYS A 469 32.06 -37.34 -55.37
C LYS A 469 31.02 -36.27 -55.02
N GLY A 470 31.45 -35.28 -54.23
CA GLY A 470 30.65 -34.11 -53.85
C GLY A 470 29.72 -34.40 -52.67
N TYR A 471 30.00 -33.82 -51.50
CA TYR A 471 29.06 -33.86 -50.38
C TYR A 471 27.83 -33.01 -50.73
N ILE A 472 26.64 -33.60 -50.75
CA ILE A 472 25.40 -32.98 -51.25
C ILE A 472 24.36 -32.71 -50.15
N HIS A 473 23.49 -31.72 -50.35
CA HIS A 473 22.39 -31.43 -49.42
C HIS A 473 21.09 -30.96 -50.10
N ASP A 474 19.98 -31.03 -49.35
CA ASP A 474 18.61 -30.82 -49.87
C ASP A 474 18.11 -29.37 -49.81
N GLN A 475 18.88 -28.46 -49.18
CA GLN A 475 18.50 -27.09 -48.79
C GLN A 475 17.17 -26.97 -48.01
N HIS A 476 16.71 -28.06 -47.38
CA HIS A 476 15.45 -28.18 -46.65
C HIS A 476 14.17 -27.89 -47.47
N THR A 477 14.27 -27.71 -48.78
CA THR A 477 13.16 -27.27 -49.65
C THR A 477 12.17 -28.38 -50.02
N ALA A 478 12.50 -29.65 -49.76
CA ALA A 478 11.75 -30.80 -50.27
C ALA A 478 11.63 -31.97 -49.28
N LYS A 479 11.54 -31.69 -47.97
CA LYS A 479 11.43 -32.71 -46.92
C LYS A 479 10.28 -33.69 -47.20
N GLY A 480 10.60 -34.98 -47.21
CA GLY A 480 9.64 -36.07 -47.46
C GLY A 480 9.38 -36.42 -48.94
N LYS A 481 10.01 -35.76 -49.92
CA LYS A 481 9.87 -36.08 -51.36
C LYS A 481 11.15 -36.55 -52.06
N LYS A 482 12.30 -36.46 -51.39
CA LYS A 482 13.60 -36.98 -51.89
C LYS A 482 13.96 -38.26 -51.15
N LEU A 483 14.63 -39.18 -51.85
CA LEU A 483 15.10 -40.46 -51.32
C LEU A 483 16.57 -40.65 -51.69
N VAL A 484 17.31 -41.23 -50.75
CA VAL A 484 18.61 -41.88 -50.93
C VAL A 484 18.34 -43.37 -50.74
N LYS A 485 18.80 -44.23 -51.66
CA LYS A 485 18.30 -45.60 -51.78
C LYS A 485 19.36 -46.61 -52.21
#